data_AF-A0A8H8C336-F1
#
_entry.id   AF-A0A8H8C336-F1
#
_cell.length_a   1.000
_cell.length_b   1.000
_cell.length_c   1.000
_cell.angle_alpha   90.00
_cell.angle_beta   90.00
_cell.angle_gamma   90.00
#
_symmetry.space_group_name_H-M   'P 1'
#
loop_
_entity.id
_entity.type
_entity.pdbx_description
1 polymer ?
#
loop_
_entity_poly.entity_id
_entity_poly.type
_entity_poly.pdbx_seq_one_letter_code
_entity_poly.pdbx_strand_id
1 'polypeptide(L)'
;MSDYDTALFDPVECASIHNQLVKRAVQANPSLKACRDALRTHSEDDPLRGRLSPDVQSFLSAIDFWPVEAESTALTPFCQPPNSRSFFQYKSWPQFSPYEDELIVLYQDVSLTMENEGGLFFDQVREVACWIDPSLGFPPEDSWFPLAEILRRWLLMWDVGKIKPDFTMQAWGQWELQESLKAWDVLVAAIEERMPAGEGRQGSTGAVLVERMVADRWADHSFEKAFLTRARAPKKASINIAPGVKAWTSSSFEAAHVDEPNDSERKFAIGTKPEDDPSHQSHRDRDLAPALLFPSEASVPKPARRSAENFWGRGSVLLERKAGLYLYPDENWGYAVVFVDGTGGDKLFTYRNGWCPWMRSRPLSTLREVLTFWTFLVADNVWQVDENGVVGDMDYFNDLNGSKKLVNMDGVPTEVDFRADWGAAPAF
;
A
#
# COMPACT_ATOMS: atom_id res chain seq x y z
N MET A 1 21.96 -29.82 6.44
CA MET A 1 22.39 -29.59 5.04
C MET A 1 22.68 -28.11 4.94
N SER A 2 23.85 -27.76 4.43
CA SER A 2 24.55 -26.50 4.67
C SER A 2 23.70 -25.25 4.42
N ASP A 3 23.57 -24.43 5.47
CA ASP A 3 23.23 -23.03 5.37
C ASP A 3 24.25 -22.38 4.43
N TYR A 4 23.82 -22.07 3.21
CA TYR A 4 24.51 -21.09 2.39
C TYR A 4 24.33 -19.76 3.10
N ASP A 5 25.35 -19.38 3.87
CA ASP A 5 25.55 -18.04 4.43
C ASP A 5 25.60 -17.05 3.25
N THR A 6 24.42 -16.62 2.82
CA THR A 6 24.27 -15.67 1.72
C THR A 6 24.13 -14.32 2.42
N ALA A 7 25.20 -13.54 2.41
CA ALA A 7 25.19 -12.17 2.92
C ALA A 7 23.94 -11.45 2.37
N LEU A 8 23.17 -10.82 3.26
CA LEU A 8 21.95 -10.11 2.89
C LEU A 8 22.25 -8.71 2.33
N PHE A 9 23.49 -8.27 2.49
CA PHE A 9 23.99 -7.00 1.99
C PHE A 9 25.17 -7.19 1.02
N ASP A 10 24.94 -6.84 -0.25
CA ASP A 10 26.00 -6.66 -1.25
C ASP A 10 26.24 -5.14 -1.45
N PRO A 11 27.39 -4.61 -1.00
CA PRO A 11 27.73 -3.19 -1.15
C PRO A 11 27.76 -2.70 -2.59
N VAL A 12 28.20 -3.55 -3.53
CA VAL A 12 28.35 -3.20 -4.95
C VAL A 12 26.98 -3.12 -5.61
N GLU A 13 26.12 -4.12 -5.34
CA GLU A 13 24.74 -4.11 -5.81
C GLU A 13 23.97 -2.90 -5.25
N CYS A 14 24.01 -2.70 -3.94
CA CYS A 14 23.31 -1.59 -3.29
C CYS A 14 23.78 -0.25 -3.84
N ALA A 15 25.10 -0.06 -4.03
CA ALA A 15 25.64 1.18 -4.59
C ALA A 15 25.19 1.39 -6.04
N SER A 16 25.12 0.34 -6.85
CA SER A 16 24.61 0.41 -8.22
C SER A 16 23.14 0.86 -8.27
N ILE A 17 22.29 0.31 -7.40
CA ILE A 17 20.87 0.71 -7.34
C ILE A 17 20.73 2.14 -6.81
N HIS A 18 21.47 2.50 -5.76
CA HIS A 18 21.51 3.86 -5.23
C HIS A 18 21.91 4.88 -6.30
N ASN A 19 22.96 4.61 -7.07
CA ASN A 19 23.43 5.53 -8.10
C ASN A 19 22.42 5.70 -9.24
N GLN A 20 21.55 4.70 -9.47
CA GLN A 20 20.40 4.86 -10.36
C GLN A 20 19.34 5.80 -9.78
N LEU A 21 19.06 5.75 -8.47
CA LEU A 21 18.19 6.72 -7.79
C LEU A 21 18.74 8.14 -7.92
N VAL A 22 20.02 8.33 -7.65
CA VAL A 22 20.72 9.62 -7.80
C VAL A 22 20.60 10.14 -9.24
N LYS A 23 20.77 9.25 -10.23
CA LYS A 23 20.60 9.62 -11.64
C LYS A 23 19.18 10.11 -11.93
N ARG A 24 18.13 9.46 -11.39
CA ARG A 24 16.73 9.92 -11.54
C ARG A 24 16.51 11.27 -10.86
N ALA A 25 17.01 11.44 -9.64
CA ALA A 25 16.91 12.69 -8.90
C ALA A 25 17.59 13.85 -9.63
N VAL A 26 18.81 13.67 -10.17
CA VAL A 26 19.53 14.69 -10.95
C VAL A 26 18.83 14.99 -12.27
N GLN A 27 18.22 13.99 -12.93
CA GLN A 27 17.42 14.21 -14.13
C GLN A 27 16.18 15.06 -13.84
N ALA A 28 15.51 14.80 -12.71
CA ALA A 28 14.36 15.58 -12.25
C ALA A 28 14.75 17.00 -11.81
N ASN A 29 15.88 17.15 -11.15
CA ASN A 29 16.40 18.42 -10.68
C ASN A 29 17.90 18.59 -11.05
N PRO A 30 18.19 19.17 -12.22
CA PRO A 30 19.57 19.37 -12.69
C PRO A 30 20.42 20.32 -11.83
N SER A 31 19.83 21.00 -10.84
CA SER A 31 20.59 21.83 -9.89
C SER A 31 21.37 20.99 -8.87
N LEU A 32 20.98 19.72 -8.68
CA LEU A 32 21.66 18.77 -7.82
C LEU A 32 23.05 18.44 -8.37
N LYS A 33 24.08 18.69 -7.56
CA LYS A 33 25.49 18.43 -7.92
C LYS A 33 25.97 17.17 -7.23
N ALA A 34 25.67 16.03 -7.83
CA ALA A 34 26.14 14.74 -7.34
C ALA A 34 27.67 14.65 -7.43
N CYS A 35 28.27 14.06 -6.40
CA CYS A 35 29.69 13.75 -6.30
C CYS A 35 29.85 12.38 -5.65
N ARG A 36 30.96 11.71 -5.94
CA ARG A 36 31.23 10.37 -5.42
C ARG A 36 31.80 10.42 -4.00
N ASP A 37 31.59 9.33 -3.27
CA ASP A 37 32.14 9.02 -1.96
C ASP A 37 31.55 9.88 -0.84
N ALA A 38 30.54 9.32 -0.17
CA ALA A 38 29.88 9.93 0.98
C ALA A 38 30.81 10.11 2.20
N LEU A 39 31.97 9.42 2.21
CA LEU A 39 32.98 9.53 3.25
C LEU A 39 34.16 10.42 2.86
N ARG A 40 34.13 11.09 1.70
CA ARG A 40 35.25 11.88 1.16
C ARG A 40 35.81 12.95 2.10
N THR A 41 34.98 13.49 3.01
CA THR A 41 35.37 14.52 3.97
C THR A 41 35.98 13.95 5.26
N HIS A 42 35.97 12.63 5.42
CA HIS A 42 36.46 11.91 6.58
C HIS A 42 37.77 11.21 6.21
N SER A 43 38.85 11.55 6.92
CA SER A 43 40.14 10.88 6.78
C SER A 43 40.03 9.39 7.13
N GLU A 44 41.00 8.57 6.71
CA GLU A 44 41.05 7.14 7.08
C GLU A 44 41.05 6.92 8.60
N ASP A 45 41.72 7.80 9.35
CA ASP A 45 41.78 7.76 10.82
C ASP A 45 40.56 8.38 11.51
N ASP A 46 39.51 8.76 10.76
CA ASP A 46 38.31 9.37 11.34
C ASP A 46 37.58 8.35 12.26
N PRO A 47 37.30 8.69 13.53
CA PRO A 47 36.59 7.79 14.45
C PRO A 47 35.23 7.31 13.92
N LEU A 48 34.59 8.06 13.02
CA LEU A 48 33.37 7.62 12.35
C LEU A 48 33.60 6.34 11.56
N ARG A 49 34.69 6.25 10.78
CA ARG A 49 34.99 5.08 9.93
C ARG A 49 35.21 3.83 10.77
N GLY A 50 35.87 3.96 11.93
CA GLY A 50 36.06 2.85 12.86
C GLY A 50 34.78 2.25 13.44
N ARG A 51 33.65 2.96 13.32
CA ARG A 51 32.32 2.53 13.80
C ARG A 51 31.44 1.95 12.70
N LEU A 52 31.88 2.03 11.44
CA LEU A 52 31.17 1.50 10.28
C LEU A 52 31.75 0.13 9.91
N SER A 53 30.89 -0.83 9.57
CA SER A 53 31.36 -2.11 9.04
C SER A 53 32.13 -1.91 7.72
N PRO A 54 33.08 -2.81 7.37
CA PRO A 54 33.82 -2.71 6.10
C PRO A 54 32.91 -2.62 4.88
N ASP A 55 31.80 -3.37 4.89
CA ASP A 55 30.84 -3.40 3.79
C ASP A 55 30.05 -2.09 3.67
N VAL A 56 29.67 -1.49 4.80
CA VAL A 56 29.03 -0.17 4.81
C VAL A 56 29.99 0.92 4.31
N GLN A 57 31.27 0.86 4.70
CA GLN A 57 32.29 1.78 4.20
C GLN A 57 32.47 1.63 2.68
N SER A 58 32.54 0.38 2.19
CA SER A 58 32.60 0.05 0.76
C SER A 58 31.42 0.64 -0.01
N PHE A 59 30.20 0.44 0.49
CA PHE A 59 28.98 1.03 -0.09
C PHE A 59 29.03 2.55 -0.13
N LEU A 60 29.32 3.21 1.00
CA LEU A 60 29.32 4.67 1.12
C LEU A 60 30.40 5.34 0.25
N SER A 61 31.55 4.68 0.05
CA SER A 61 32.57 5.17 -0.87
C SER A 61 32.25 4.92 -2.33
N ALA A 62 31.37 3.96 -2.64
CA ALA A 62 30.96 3.64 -3.99
C ALA A 62 29.79 4.48 -4.52
N ILE A 63 28.97 5.09 -3.64
CA ILE A 63 27.80 5.88 -4.04
C ILE A 63 28.12 7.31 -4.48
N ASP A 64 27.25 7.84 -5.33
CA ASP A 64 27.11 9.24 -5.64
C ASP A 64 26.14 9.88 -4.64
N PHE A 65 26.38 11.12 -4.23
CA PHE A 65 25.51 11.87 -3.31
C PHE A 65 25.72 13.38 -3.47
N TRP A 66 24.92 14.21 -2.83
CA TRP A 66 25.18 15.63 -2.69
C TRP A 66 25.15 16.04 -1.21
N PRO A 67 25.99 17.00 -0.78
CA PRO A 67 25.97 17.48 0.60
C PRO A 67 24.59 18.04 0.99
N VAL A 68 24.11 17.64 2.16
CA VAL A 68 22.89 18.16 2.78
C VAL A 68 23.24 19.48 3.48
N GLU A 69 23.13 20.60 2.76
CA GLU A 69 23.44 21.95 3.29
C GLU A 69 22.20 22.72 3.79
N ALA A 70 20.98 22.26 3.45
CA ALA A 70 19.72 22.91 3.82
C ALA A 70 18.53 21.92 3.86
N GLU A 71 17.39 22.39 4.40
CA GLU A 71 16.19 21.62 4.73
C GLU A 71 15.45 20.94 3.54
N SER A 72 15.90 21.10 2.29
CA SER A 72 15.17 20.68 1.09
C SER A 72 15.90 19.71 0.16
N THR A 73 16.94 19.02 0.63
CA THR A 73 17.72 18.08 -0.22
C THR A 73 17.18 16.64 -0.15
N ALA A 74 16.15 16.35 -0.96
CA ALA A 74 15.50 15.04 -1.03
C ALA A 74 16.17 14.10 -2.04
N LEU A 75 16.41 12.84 -1.68
CA LEU A 75 16.70 11.74 -2.62
C LEU A 75 15.41 11.06 -3.11
N THR A 76 14.46 10.90 -2.19
CA THR A 76 13.09 10.44 -2.43
C THR A 76 12.12 11.34 -1.68
N PRO A 77 10.78 11.25 -1.90
CA PRO A 77 9.80 11.97 -1.09
C PRO A 77 9.88 11.70 0.42
N PHE A 78 10.60 10.65 0.82
CA PHE A 78 10.70 10.19 2.19
C PHE A 78 12.02 10.63 2.85
N CYS A 79 13.12 10.63 2.10
CA CYS A 79 14.45 10.70 2.70
C CYS A 79 15.46 11.57 1.94
N GLN A 80 16.46 12.01 2.68
CA GLN A 80 17.67 12.68 2.20
C GLN A 80 18.71 11.65 1.74
N PRO A 81 19.67 12.02 0.88
CA PRO A 81 20.82 11.15 0.60
C PRO A 81 21.63 10.88 1.89
N PRO A 82 22.44 9.80 1.92
CA PRO A 82 23.26 9.47 3.08
C PRO A 82 24.10 10.64 3.57
N ASN A 83 24.05 10.91 4.87
CA ASN A 83 24.74 12.01 5.53
C ASN A 83 25.50 11.49 6.75
N SER A 84 26.83 11.55 6.69
CA SER A 84 27.71 11.06 7.74
C SER A 84 27.47 11.72 9.11
N ARG A 85 26.94 12.94 9.13
CA ARG A 85 26.58 13.65 10.37
C ARG A 85 25.37 13.03 11.08
N SER A 86 24.55 12.26 10.36
CA SER A 86 23.27 11.74 10.86
C SER A 86 23.33 10.28 11.30
N PHE A 87 24.36 9.53 10.87
CA PHE A 87 24.45 8.08 11.08
C PHE A 87 24.20 7.63 12.54
N PHE A 88 24.63 8.42 13.53
CA PHE A 88 24.54 8.06 14.94
C PHE A 88 23.82 9.10 15.81
N GLN A 89 23.00 9.98 15.21
CA GLN A 89 22.27 11.03 15.96
C GLN A 89 21.26 10.43 16.96
N TYR A 90 20.73 9.25 16.66
CA TYR A 90 19.77 8.53 17.48
C TYR A 90 20.33 8.05 18.85
N LYS A 91 21.65 8.10 19.07
CA LYS A 91 22.28 7.61 20.32
C LYS A 91 21.82 8.31 21.59
N SER A 92 21.30 9.54 21.46
CA SER A 92 20.72 10.27 22.58
C SER A 92 19.40 9.66 23.07
N TRP A 93 18.83 8.71 22.33
CA TRP A 93 17.52 8.13 22.61
C TRP A 93 17.62 6.84 23.45
N PRO A 94 16.95 6.78 24.62
CA PRO A 94 17.06 5.64 25.54
C PRO A 94 16.78 4.27 24.91
N GLN A 95 15.80 4.20 24.01
CA GLN A 95 15.35 2.96 23.36
C GLN A 95 16.36 2.39 22.36
N PHE A 96 17.35 3.18 21.91
CA PHE A 96 18.41 2.73 21.01
C PHE A 96 19.77 2.56 21.69
N SER A 97 19.88 2.91 22.98
CA SER A 97 21.12 2.75 23.76
C SER A 97 21.73 1.33 23.72
N PRO A 98 20.97 0.22 23.60
CA PRO A 98 21.56 -1.11 23.51
C PRO A 98 22.28 -1.39 22.19
N TYR A 99 21.98 -0.65 21.11
CA TYR A 99 22.43 -0.94 19.74
C TYR A 99 23.62 -0.09 19.29
N GLU A 100 24.34 0.52 20.24
CA GLU A 100 25.44 1.50 20.07
C GLU A 100 25.95 1.72 18.63
N ASP A 101 26.80 0.83 18.13
CA ASP A 101 27.40 0.89 16.80
C ASP A 101 26.80 -0.16 15.85
N GLU A 102 25.80 -0.93 16.30
CA GLU A 102 25.08 -1.91 15.49
C GLU A 102 24.18 -1.23 14.46
N LEU A 103 23.47 -0.16 14.85
CA LEU A 103 22.54 0.55 13.96
C LEU A 103 23.16 1.82 13.38
N ILE A 104 22.77 2.19 12.17
CA ILE A 104 23.02 3.51 11.59
C ILE A 104 21.76 4.06 10.94
N VAL A 105 21.54 5.37 11.02
CA VAL A 105 20.53 6.04 10.17
C VAL A 105 21.16 6.28 8.80
N LEU A 106 20.97 5.33 7.88
CA LEU A 106 21.59 5.38 6.57
C LEU A 106 20.97 6.44 5.66
N TYR A 107 19.64 6.60 5.72
CA TYR A 107 18.90 7.67 5.03
C TYR A 107 18.02 8.40 6.02
N GLN A 108 18.30 9.67 6.27
CA GLN A 108 17.51 10.47 7.19
C GLN A 108 16.19 10.90 6.54
N ASP A 109 15.14 10.99 7.33
CA ASP A 109 13.87 11.55 6.90
C ASP A 109 14.03 12.99 6.36
N VAL A 110 13.31 13.32 5.28
CA VAL A 110 13.29 14.66 4.67
C VAL A 110 12.57 15.72 5.52
N SER A 111 11.59 15.34 6.36
CA SER A 111 10.91 16.32 7.22
C SER A 111 11.73 16.61 8.46
N LEU A 112 12.50 17.69 8.42
CA LEU A 112 13.26 18.20 9.57
C LEU A 112 12.36 18.97 10.55
N THR A 113 11.33 18.32 11.10
CA THR A 113 10.73 18.85 12.34
C THR A 113 11.54 18.33 13.52
N MET A 114 11.71 19.15 14.56
CA MET A 114 12.45 18.79 15.79
C MET A 114 11.89 17.54 16.52
N GLU A 115 10.78 16.99 16.03
CA GLU A 115 10.06 15.84 16.59
C GLU A 115 10.20 14.56 15.73
N ASN A 116 10.80 14.63 14.53
CA ASN A 116 10.87 13.53 13.56
C ASN A 116 12.32 13.21 13.12
N GLU A 117 13.19 12.77 14.04
CA GLU A 117 14.57 12.34 13.68
C GLU A 117 14.64 10.89 13.15
N GLY A 118 13.54 10.41 12.55
CA GLY A 118 13.45 9.06 11.98
C GLY A 118 14.19 8.91 10.65
N GLY A 119 14.00 7.77 10.01
CA GLY A 119 14.57 7.49 8.69
C GLY A 119 14.71 6.00 8.42
N LEU A 120 15.48 5.66 7.39
CA LEU A 120 15.88 4.29 7.12
C LEU A 120 17.11 3.93 7.97
N PHE A 121 16.89 3.08 8.96
CA PHE A 121 17.95 2.49 9.77
C PHE A 121 18.51 1.26 9.07
N PHE A 122 19.81 1.05 9.17
CA PHE A 122 20.51 -0.14 8.72
C PHE A 122 21.21 -0.80 9.91
N ASP A 123 21.01 -2.10 10.03
CA ASP A 123 21.63 -2.97 11.01
C ASP A 123 22.90 -3.57 10.41
N GLN A 124 24.05 -3.12 10.93
CA GLN A 124 25.36 -3.51 10.44
C GLN A 124 25.72 -4.96 10.79
N VAL A 125 25.02 -5.59 11.74
CA VAL A 125 25.26 -6.97 12.17
C VAL A 125 24.33 -7.94 11.44
N ARG A 126 23.05 -7.57 11.32
CA ARG A 126 22.02 -8.39 10.65
C ARG A 126 21.91 -8.12 9.15
N GLU A 127 22.60 -7.11 8.65
CA GLU A 127 22.66 -6.73 7.23
C GLU A 127 21.29 -6.40 6.60
N VAL A 128 20.39 -5.82 7.40
CA VAL A 128 19.02 -5.48 7.02
C VAL A 128 18.68 -4.04 7.41
N ALA A 129 17.67 -3.49 6.77
CA ALA A 129 17.19 -2.13 7.01
C ALA A 129 15.69 -2.09 7.29
N CYS A 130 15.27 -1.07 8.02
CA CYS A 130 13.87 -0.77 8.29
C CYS A 130 13.69 0.73 8.47
N TRP A 131 12.56 1.26 8.00
CA TRP A 131 12.15 2.60 8.36
C TRP A 131 11.74 2.62 9.83
N ILE A 132 12.28 3.57 10.59
CA ILE A 132 11.94 3.74 11.99
C ILE A 132 11.38 5.14 12.22
N ASP A 133 10.14 5.17 12.66
CA ASP A 133 9.55 6.30 13.37
C ASP A 133 9.78 6.09 14.87
N PRO A 134 10.58 6.96 15.53
CA PRO A 134 10.92 6.82 16.94
C PRO A 134 9.71 6.84 17.86
N SER A 135 8.62 7.48 17.44
CA SER A 135 7.37 7.57 18.20
C SER A 135 6.59 6.26 18.25
N LEU A 136 6.82 5.36 17.27
CA LEU A 136 6.14 4.06 17.17
C LEU A 136 6.86 2.94 17.93
N GLY A 137 8.05 3.21 18.47
CA GLY A 137 8.89 2.22 19.18
C GLY A 137 9.90 1.55 18.27
N PHE A 138 10.25 0.29 18.56
CA PHE A 138 11.19 -0.49 17.74
C PHE A 138 10.42 -1.50 16.87
N PRO A 139 10.76 -1.61 15.57
CA PRO A 139 10.07 -2.53 14.66
C PRO A 139 10.32 -4.00 15.02
N PRO A 140 9.31 -4.89 14.86
CA PRO A 140 9.48 -6.32 15.03
C PRO A 140 10.42 -6.90 13.97
N GLU A 141 10.96 -8.10 14.24
CA GLU A 141 12.01 -8.73 13.43
C GLU A 141 11.62 -8.91 11.95
N ASP A 142 10.35 -9.22 11.70
CA ASP A 142 9.76 -9.42 10.37
C ASP A 142 9.54 -8.14 9.55
N SER A 143 9.89 -6.97 10.10
CA SER A 143 9.79 -5.67 9.41
C SER A 143 11.12 -5.22 8.80
N TRP A 144 12.19 -6.00 8.96
CA TRP A 144 13.52 -5.68 8.46
C TRP A 144 13.80 -6.38 7.14
N PHE A 145 14.34 -5.65 6.16
CA PHE A 145 14.51 -6.12 4.79
C PHE A 145 15.93 -5.88 4.28
N PRO A 146 16.45 -6.71 3.36
CA PRO A 146 17.71 -6.42 2.66
C PRO A 146 17.69 -5.01 2.07
N LEU A 147 18.78 -4.25 2.22
CA LEU A 147 18.85 -2.88 1.73
C LEU A 147 18.61 -2.80 0.21
N ALA A 148 19.13 -3.77 -0.55
CA ALA A 148 18.92 -3.86 -2.00
C ALA A 148 17.43 -3.89 -2.37
N GLU A 149 16.60 -4.59 -1.59
CA GLU A 149 15.16 -4.66 -1.81
C GLU A 149 14.52 -3.27 -1.64
N ILE A 150 14.82 -2.58 -0.54
CA ILE A 150 14.31 -1.24 -0.26
C ILE A 150 14.68 -0.25 -1.37
N LEU A 151 15.95 -0.28 -1.82
CA LEU A 151 16.42 0.60 -2.89
C LEU A 151 15.75 0.29 -4.23
N ARG A 152 15.50 -0.99 -4.55
CA ARG A 152 14.78 -1.39 -5.77
C ARG A 152 13.35 -0.87 -5.77
N ARG A 153 12.66 -0.90 -4.63
CA ARG A 153 11.29 -0.38 -4.48
C ARG A 153 11.25 1.11 -4.72
N TRP A 154 12.16 1.87 -4.11
CA TRP A 154 12.28 3.31 -4.40
C TRP A 154 12.60 3.59 -5.87
N LEU A 155 13.45 2.76 -6.50
CA LEU A 155 13.80 2.92 -7.91
C LEU A 155 12.59 2.62 -8.82
N LEU A 156 11.83 1.58 -8.50
CA LEU A 156 10.59 1.27 -9.21
C LEU A 156 9.61 2.44 -9.11
N MET A 157 9.46 3.04 -7.92
CA MET A 157 8.58 4.20 -7.74
C MET A 157 8.98 5.39 -8.63
N TRP A 158 10.28 5.62 -8.84
CA TRP A 158 10.76 6.59 -9.83
C TRP A 158 10.41 6.16 -11.27
N ASP A 159 10.74 4.92 -11.62
CA ASP A 159 10.61 4.41 -12.99
C ASP A 159 9.16 4.32 -13.47
N VAL A 160 8.20 4.07 -12.56
CA VAL A 160 6.76 4.05 -12.88
C VAL A 160 6.09 5.41 -12.73
N GLY A 161 6.83 6.46 -12.37
CA GLY A 161 6.31 7.83 -12.20
C GLY A 161 5.48 8.02 -10.93
N LYS A 162 5.57 7.11 -9.96
CA LYS A 162 4.96 7.25 -8.64
C LYS A 162 5.59 8.40 -7.87
N ILE A 163 6.90 8.59 -8.02
CA ILE A 163 7.62 9.79 -7.57
C ILE A 163 7.67 10.80 -8.72
N LYS A 164 7.23 12.03 -8.45
CA LYS A 164 7.24 13.14 -9.40
C LYS A 164 8.57 13.91 -9.38
N PRO A 165 8.88 14.71 -10.42
CA PRO A 165 10.12 15.50 -10.46
C PRO A 165 10.29 16.52 -9.33
N ASP A 166 9.19 16.93 -8.70
CA ASP A 166 9.19 17.81 -7.52
C ASP A 166 9.37 17.05 -6.19
N PHE A 167 9.72 15.76 -6.26
CA PHE A 167 9.88 14.86 -5.11
C PHE A 167 8.59 14.70 -4.29
N THR A 168 7.43 14.90 -4.90
CA THR A 168 6.14 14.52 -4.32
C THR A 168 5.66 13.18 -4.87
N MET A 169 4.71 12.58 -4.17
CA MET A 169 4.08 11.33 -4.58
C MET A 169 2.89 11.62 -5.50
N GLN A 170 2.72 10.80 -6.54
CA GLN A 170 1.49 10.77 -7.33
C GLN A 170 0.48 9.84 -6.66
N ALA A 171 -0.78 10.28 -6.49
CA ALA A 171 -1.83 9.45 -5.86
C ALA A 171 -1.93 8.06 -6.51
N TRP A 172 -1.97 8.00 -7.83
CA TRP A 172 -1.95 6.78 -8.63
C TRP A 172 -1.48 7.08 -10.07
N GLY A 173 -0.81 6.13 -10.72
CA GLY A 173 -0.32 6.24 -12.09
C GLY A 173 -0.84 5.13 -13.00
N GLN A 174 -0.37 5.15 -14.25
CA GLN A 174 -0.79 4.18 -15.26
C GLN A 174 -0.37 2.75 -14.89
N TRP A 175 0.75 2.59 -14.21
CA TRP A 175 1.26 1.29 -13.78
C TRP A 175 0.34 0.66 -12.73
N GLU A 176 -0.07 1.40 -11.70
CA GLU A 176 -0.97 0.91 -10.65
C GLU A 176 -2.34 0.49 -11.19
N LEU A 177 -2.87 1.28 -12.14
CA LEU A 177 -4.10 0.94 -12.82
C LEU A 177 -3.95 -0.37 -13.60
N GLN A 178 -2.87 -0.54 -14.37
CA GLN A 178 -2.67 -1.76 -15.16
C GLN A 178 -2.48 -3.00 -14.28
N GLU A 179 -1.72 -2.86 -13.21
CA GLU A 179 -1.48 -3.97 -12.28
C GLU A 179 -2.75 -4.35 -11.50
N SER A 180 -3.60 -3.37 -11.16
CA SER A 180 -4.92 -3.63 -10.56
C SER A 180 -5.88 -4.29 -11.56
N LEU A 181 -5.91 -3.84 -12.82
CA LEU A 181 -6.69 -4.44 -13.90
C LEU A 181 -6.24 -5.88 -14.19
N LYS A 182 -4.93 -6.13 -14.18
CA LYS A 182 -4.37 -7.47 -14.33
C LYS A 182 -4.77 -8.38 -13.19
N ALA A 183 -4.67 -7.92 -11.94
CA ALA A 183 -5.10 -8.71 -10.79
C ALA A 183 -6.61 -9.01 -10.82
N TRP A 184 -7.42 -8.04 -11.25
CA TRP A 184 -8.84 -8.24 -11.50
C TRP A 184 -9.11 -9.32 -12.56
N ASP A 185 -8.46 -9.21 -13.72
CA ASP A 185 -8.65 -10.14 -14.83
C ASP A 185 -8.30 -11.58 -14.44
N VAL A 186 -7.21 -11.75 -13.67
CA VAL A 186 -6.75 -13.04 -13.15
C VAL A 186 -7.73 -13.60 -12.13
N LEU A 187 -8.22 -12.79 -11.17
CA LEU A 187 -9.23 -13.23 -10.20
C LEU A 187 -10.49 -13.73 -10.89
N VAL A 188 -11.05 -12.93 -11.79
CA VAL A 188 -12.28 -13.29 -12.50
C VAL A 188 -12.06 -14.54 -13.36
N ALA A 189 -10.87 -14.73 -13.94
CA ALA A 189 -10.56 -15.92 -14.72
C ALA A 189 -10.51 -17.17 -13.83
N ALA A 190 -9.87 -17.07 -12.66
CA ALA A 190 -9.77 -18.17 -11.70
C ALA A 190 -11.15 -18.62 -11.18
N ILE A 191 -12.09 -17.67 -11.00
CA ILE A 191 -13.48 -17.96 -10.65
C ILE A 191 -14.20 -18.62 -11.84
N GLU A 192 -14.19 -17.99 -13.02
CA GLU A 192 -14.91 -18.49 -14.20
C GLU A 192 -14.45 -19.89 -14.64
N GLU A 193 -13.18 -20.23 -14.47
CA GLU A 193 -12.64 -21.55 -14.79
C GLU A 193 -13.20 -22.65 -13.87
N ARG A 194 -13.57 -22.30 -12.64
CA ARG A 194 -14.12 -23.23 -11.64
C ARG A 194 -15.65 -23.32 -11.66
N MET A 195 -16.32 -22.40 -12.36
CA MET A 195 -17.77 -22.43 -12.48
C MET A 195 -18.24 -23.64 -13.32
N PRO A 196 -19.42 -24.23 -13.01
CA PRO A 196 -19.97 -25.36 -13.76
C PRO A 196 -20.11 -25.10 -15.28
N ALA A 197 -19.74 -26.10 -16.09
CA ALA A 197 -19.77 -26.00 -17.55
C ALA A 197 -21.20 -25.88 -18.09
N GLY A 198 -21.52 -24.72 -18.69
CA GLY A 198 -22.82 -24.47 -19.35
C GLY A 198 -23.34 -23.05 -19.16
N GLU A 199 -22.92 -22.36 -18.11
CA GLU A 199 -23.49 -21.05 -17.73
C GLU A 199 -22.66 -19.83 -18.18
N GLY A 200 -21.46 -20.04 -18.73
CA GLY A 200 -20.53 -18.96 -19.11
C GLY A 200 -20.67 -18.41 -20.54
N ARG A 201 -21.76 -18.67 -21.27
CA ARG A 201 -21.88 -18.35 -22.71
C ARG A 201 -22.72 -17.11 -23.05
N GLN A 202 -22.80 -16.13 -22.17
CA GLN A 202 -23.33 -14.81 -22.54
C GLN A 202 -22.34 -13.71 -22.17
N GLY A 203 -21.37 -13.46 -23.04
CA GLY A 203 -20.44 -12.35 -22.86
C GLY A 203 -19.84 -11.90 -24.19
N SER A 204 -20.29 -10.74 -24.66
CA SER A 204 -19.63 -9.95 -25.70
C SER A 204 -18.17 -9.75 -25.33
N THR A 205 -17.24 -10.25 -26.16
CA THR A 205 -15.82 -9.86 -26.09
C THR A 205 -15.71 -8.34 -26.05
N GLY A 206 -15.23 -7.80 -24.93
CA GLY A 206 -15.01 -6.34 -24.74
C GLY A 206 -16.00 -5.60 -23.83
N ALA A 207 -16.91 -6.29 -23.12
CA ALA A 207 -17.72 -5.65 -22.09
C ALA A 207 -16.88 -5.22 -20.87
N VAL A 208 -17.21 -4.07 -20.28
CA VAL A 208 -16.58 -3.50 -19.07
C VAL A 208 -17.52 -3.57 -17.87
N LEU A 209 -16.99 -3.51 -16.65
CA LEU A 209 -17.79 -3.56 -15.41
C LEU A 209 -18.89 -2.47 -15.38
N VAL A 210 -18.50 -1.23 -15.66
CA VAL A 210 -19.41 -0.08 -15.67
C VAL A 210 -19.17 0.75 -16.92
N GLU A 211 -20.25 1.04 -17.65
CA GLU A 211 -20.21 1.90 -18.83
C GLU A 211 -19.69 3.29 -18.48
N ARG A 212 -18.91 3.88 -19.40
CA ARG A 212 -18.28 5.19 -19.18
C ARG A 212 -19.28 6.28 -18.82
N MET A 213 -20.45 6.33 -19.47
CA MET A 213 -21.46 7.35 -19.18
C MET A 213 -22.03 7.23 -17.75
N VAL A 214 -22.15 6.01 -17.23
CA VAL A 214 -22.63 5.75 -15.86
C VAL A 214 -21.54 6.13 -14.85
N ALA A 215 -20.30 5.70 -15.09
CA ALA A 215 -19.17 6.08 -14.25
C ALA A 215 -18.89 7.60 -14.27
N ASP A 216 -19.04 8.26 -15.42
CA ASP A 216 -18.91 9.72 -15.55
C ASP A 216 -19.91 10.48 -14.65
N ARG A 217 -21.09 9.88 -14.42
CA ARG A 217 -22.16 10.48 -13.62
C ARG A 217 -21.98 10.25 -12.12
N TRP A 218 -21.53 9.05 -11.74
CA TRP A 218 -21.63 8.58 -10.35
C TRP A 218 -20.29 8.30 -9.66
N ALA A 219 -19.21 7.97 -10.39
CA ALA A 219 -17.93 7.70 -9.78
C ALA A 219 -17.24 9.00 -9.37
N ASP A 220 -16.96 9.13 -8.07
CA ASP A 220 -16.40 10.34 -7.47
C ASP A 220 -14.87 10.40 -7.60
N HIS A 221 -14.20 9.26 -7.79
CA HIS A 221 -12.75 9.19 -7.83
C HIS A 221 -12.19 8.85 -9.20
N SER A 222 -11.07 9.50 -9.54
CA SER A 222 -10.39 9.30 -10.83
C SER A 222 -9.88 7.87 -11.01
N PHE A 223 -9.34 7.24 -9.96
CA PHE A 223 -8.90 5.83 -10.01
C PHE A 223 -10.09 4.88 -10.13
N GLU A 224 -11.13 5.04 -9.29
CA GLU A 224 -12.37 4.26 -9.35
C GLU A 224 -12.95 4.23 -10.76
N LYS A 225 -13.19 5.42 -11.30
CA LYS A 225 -13.69 5.62 -12.67
C LYS A 225 -12.76 4.97 -13.70
N ALA A 226 -11.45 5.16 -13.56
CA ALA A 226 -10.48 4.61 -14.48
C ALA A 226 -10.46 3.08 -14.47
N PHE A 227 -10.62 2.46 -13.30
CA PHE A 227 -10.67 1.03 -13.10
C PHE A 227 -12.00 0.46 -13.60
N LEU A 228 -13.15 0.94 -13.11
CA LEU A 228 -14.48 0.40 -13.46
C LEU A 228 -14.80 0.45 -14.95
N THR A 229 -14.30 1.47 -15.67
CA THR A 229 -14.53 1.64 -17.11
C THR A 229 -13.55 0.88 -18.01
N ARG A 230 -12.58 0.17 -17.43
CA ARG A 230 -11.56 -0.61 -18.16
C ARG A 230 -11.50 -2.07 -17.72
N ALA A 231 -11.85 -2.35 -16.47
CA ALA A 231 -11.95 -3.70 -15.93
C ALA A 231 -12.98 -4.48 -16.73
N ARG A 232 -12.59 -5.68 -17.18
CA ARG A 232 -13.49 -6.53 -17.96
C ARG A 232 -14.69 -6.95 -17.12
N ALA A 233 -15.86 -7.02 -17.74
CA ALA A 233 -17.01 -7.65 -17.10
C ALA A 233 -16.78 -9.18 -17.01
N PRO A 234 -17.18 -9.83 -15.90
CA PRO A 234 -17.28 -11.28 -15.83
C PRO A 234 -18.29 -11.83 -16.83
N LYS A 235 -18.13 -13.08 -17.28
CA LYS A 235 -19.06 -13.74 -18.22
C LYS A 235 -20.49 -13.86 -17.69
N LYS A 236 -20.66 -13.99 -16.38
CA LYS A 236 -21.95 -13.95 -15.71
C LYS A 236 -22.07 -12.60 -15.00
N ALA A 237 -23.17 -11.88 -15.22
CA ALA A 237 -23.39 -10.61 -14.55
C ALA A 237 -23.51 -10.81 -13.03
N SER A 238 -22.97 -9.88 -12.25
CA SER A 238 -23.09 -9.85 -10.78
C SER A 238 -22.58 -11.12 -10.06
N ILE A 239 -21.51 -11.75 -10.55
CA ILE A 239 -20.87 -12.86 -9.82
C ILE A 239 -20.36 -12.43 -8.44
N ASN A 240 -20.32 -13.38 -7.52
CA ASN A 240 -19.58 -13.25 -6.28
C ASN A 240 -18.07 -13.40 -6.55
N ILE A 241 -17.29 -12.38 -6.18
CA ILE A 241 -15.83 -12.35 -6.33
C ILE A 241 -15.09 -12.69 -5.02
N ALA A 242 -15.81 -12.65 -3.91
CA ALA A 242 -15.43 -13.14 -2.59
C ALA A 242 -16.74 -13.54 -1.84
N PRO A 243 -16.68 -14.23 -0.70
CA PRO A 243 -17.88 -14.60 0.06
C PRO A 243 -18.77 -13.37 0.33
N GLY A 244 -19.99 -13.36 -0.21
CA GLY A 244 -20.92 -12.25 -0.05
C GLY A 244 -20.55 -10.92 -0.74
N VAL A 245 -19.51 -10.86 -1.58
CA VAL A 245 -19.07 -9.64 -2.27
C VAL A 245 -19.23 -9.81 -3.78
N LYS A 246 -19.91 -8.87 -4.43
CA LYS A 246 -20.30 -8.95 -5.84
C LYS A 246 -19.49 -8.03 -6.74
N ALA A 247 -19.32 -8.44 -8.00
CA ALA A 247 -18.89 -7.55 -9.07
C ALA A 247 -20.01 -6.58 -9.45
N TRP A 248 -19.67 -5.32 -9.75
CA TRP A 248 -20.63 -4.37 -10.30
C TRP A 248 -21.07 -4.74 -11.73
N THR A 249 -22.29 -4.34 -12.06
CA THR A 249 -22.75 -4.07 -13.42
C THR A 249 -23.12 -2.60 -13.52
N SER A 250 -23.17 -2.03 -14.73
CA SER A 250 -23.66 -0.66 -14.94
C SER A 250 -25.01 -0.41 -14.25
N SER A 251 -25.95 -1.35 -14.37
CA SER A 251 -27.30 -1.22 -13.78
C SER A 251 -27.28 -1.26 -12.25
N SER A 252 -26.55 -2.20 -11.65
CA SER A 252 -26.48 -2.29 -10.18
C SER A 252 -25.69 -1.13 -9.56
N PHE A 253 -24.66 -0.64 -10.26
CA PHE A 253 -23.89 0.52 -9.81
C PHE A 253 -24.74 1.78 -9.84
N GLU A 254 -25.47 2.03 -10.93
CA GLU A 254 -26.39 3.15 -11.03
C GLU A 254 -27.52 3.07 -9.99
N ALA A 255 -28.13 1.89 -9.82
CA ALA A 255 -29.20 1.69 -8.84
C ALA A 255 -28.74 2.07 -7.41
N ALA A 256 -27.57 1.61 -6.97
CA ALA A 256 -27.05 1.93 -5.64
C ALA A 256 -26.85 3.43 -5.38
N HIS A 257 -26.58 4.22 -6.42
CA HIS A 257 -26.43 5.68 -6.29
C HIS A 257 -27.77 6.41 -6.38
N VAL A 258 -28.70 5.90 -7.20
CA VAL A 258 -30.06 6.45 -7.33
C VAL A 258 -30.87 6.19 -6.07
N ASP A 259 -30.74 5.00 -5.49
CA ASP A 259 -31.50 4.56 -4.32
C ASP A 259 -31.02 5.23 -3.02
N GLU A 260 -29.79 5.78 -3.00
CA GLU A 260 -29.27 6.50 -1.85
C GLU A 260 -30.11 7.75 -1.52
N PRO A 261 -30.78 7.81 -0.35
CA PRO A 261 -31.61 8.95 0.03
C PRO A 261 -30.82 10.25 0.05
N ASN A 262 -31.46 11.36 -0.35
CA ASN A 262 -30.84 12.69 -0.33
C ASN A 262 -30.45 13.17 1.07
N ASP A 263 -31.09 12.61 2.10
CA ASP A 263 -30.85 12.84 3.52
C ASP A 263 -30.02 11.72 4.17
N SER A 264 -29.30 10.92 3.37
CA SER A 264 -28.36 9.94 3.90
C SER A 264 -27.23 10.62 4.68
N GLU A 265 -26.80 9.97 5.77
CA GLU A 265 -25.71 10.49 6.60
C GLU A 265 -24.40 10.66 5.80
N ARG A 266 -24.20 9.86 4.73
CA ARG A 266 -23.08 10.03 3.81
C ARG A 266 -23.17 11.35 3.08
N LYS A 267 -24.28 11.61 2.36
CA LYS A 267 -24.48 12.86 1.60
C LYS A 267 -24.43 14.11 2.49
N PHE A 268 -24.85 13.99 3.75
CA PHE A 268 -24.68 15.06 4.74
C PHE A 268 -23.22 15.22 5.19
N ALA A 269 -22.49 14.14 5.41
CA ALA A 269 -21.11 14.19 5.94
C ALA A 269 -20.04 14.51 4.90
N ILE A 270 -20.21 14.08 3.64
CA ILE A 270 -19.28 14.44 2.54
C ILE A 270 -19.66 15.75 1.84
N GLY A 271 -20.82 16.32 2.19
CA GLY A 271 -21.41 17.49 1.55
C GLY A 271 -22.04 17.18 0.20
N THR A 272 -23.13 17.89 -0.12
CA THR A 272 -23.71 17.94 -1.47
C THR A 272 -23.89 19.38 -1.97
N LYS A 273 -23.54 20.41 -1.17
CA LYS A 273 -24.07 21.75 -1.36
C LYS A 273 -23.00 22.83 -1.50
N PRO A 274 -23.07 23.67 -2.56
CA PRO A 274 -22.25 24.87 -2.71
C PRO A 274 -22.42 25.91 -1.59
N GLU A 275 -23.43 25.75 -0.71
CA GLU A 275 -23.84 26.72 0.30
C GLU A 275 -23.42 26.39 1.75
N ASP A 276 -22.66 25.32 1.97
CA ASP A 276 -22.09 25.05 3.30
C ASP A 276 -21.07 26.14 3.71
N ASP A 277 -20.82 26.35 5.00
CA ASP A 277 -19.81 27.32 5.45
C ASP A 277 -18.42 26.96 4.88
N PRO A 278 -17.58 27.89 4.39
CA PRO A 278 -16.25 27.58 3.84
C PRO A 278 -15.31 26.81 4.78
N SER A 279 -15.55 26.84 6.09
CA SER A 279 -14.85 26.02 7.09
C SER A 279 -15.33 24.56 7.16
N HIS A 280 -16.51 24.27 6.61
CA HIS A 280 -17.14 22.95 6.46
C HIS A 280 -17.17 22.47 5.00
N GLN A 281 -17.06 23.39 4.03
CA GLN A 281 -16.68 23.08 2.66
C GLN A 281 -15.21 22.70 2.66
N SER A 282 -14.90 21.44 2.93
CA SER A 282 -13.57 21.03 2.58
C SER A 282 -13.45 20.98 1.07
N HIS A 283 -12.68 21.93 0.59
CA HIS A 283 -12.18 22.01 -0.76
C HIS A 283 -11.24 20.82 -1.13
N ARG A 284 -11.15 19.79 -0.27
CA ARG A 284 -10.39 18.53 -0.46
C ARG A 284 -11.19 17.24 -0.14
N ASP A 285 -12.44 17.30 0.33
CA ASP A 285 -13.04 16.16 1.08
C ASP A 285 -13.86 15.14 0.29
N ARG A 286 -14.49 15.51 -0.83
CA ARG A 286 -15.19 14.52 -1.67
C ARG A 286 -14.18 13.57 -2.33
N ASP A 287 -13.05 14.09 -2.78
CA ASP A 287 -12.00 13.32 -3.45
C ASP A 287 -11.28 12.32 -2.52
N LEU A 288 -11.46 12.46 -1.20
CA LEU A 288 -10.91 11.59 -0.16
C LEU A 288 -11.98 10.73 0.56
N ALA A 289 -13.25 10.86 0.18
CA ALA A 289 -14.30 9.99 0.74
C ALA A 289 -14.07 8.53 0.29
N PRO A 290 -14.33 7.54 1.15
CA PRO A 290 -14.32 6.15 0.72
C PRO A 290 -15.35 5.88 -0.38
N ALA A 291 -14.96 5.16 -1.42
CA ALA A 291 -15.83 4.81 -2.54
C ALA A 291 -16.01 3.30 -2.70
N LEU A 292 -17.25 2.85 -2.84
CA LEU A 292 -17.58 1.42 -2.85
C LEU A 292 -17.22 0.77 -4.20
N LEU A 293 -16.10 0.04 -4.24
CA LEU A 293 -15.67 -0.68 -5.43
C LEU A 293 -16.42 -1.98 -5.66
N PHE A 294 -16.66 -2.77 -4.61
CA PHE A 294 -17.36 -4.04 -4.71
C PHE A 294 -18.32 -4.22 -3.54
N PRO A 295 -19.63 -4.23 -3.78
CA PRO A 295 -20.64 -4.25 -2.74
C PRO A 295 -20.83 -5.65 -2.17
N SER A 296 -21.25 -5.70 -0.92
CA SER A 296 -21.99 -6.81 -0.35
C SER A 296 -23.48 -6.47 -0.22
N GLU A 297 -24.32 -7.50 -0.15
CA GLU A 297 -25.74 -7.36 0.23
C GLU A 297 -25.90 -7.07 1.74
N ALA A 298 -24.87 -7.33 2.55
CA ALA A 298 -24.92 -7.04 3.98
C ALA A 298 -24.85 -5.53 4.24
N SER A 299 -25.62 -5.05 5.21
CA SER A 299 -25.57 -3.68 5.69
C SER A 299 -24.89 -3.60 7.05
N VAL A 300 -24.04 -2.58 7.23
CA VAL A 300 -23.35 -2.32 8.49
C VAL A 300 -24.35 -1.75 9.52
N PRO A 301 -24.53 -2.39 10.69
CA PRO A 301 -25.53 -2.02 11.69
C PRO A 301 -25.25 -0.64 12.32
N LYS A 302 -26.28 -0.02 12.94
CA LYS A 302 -26.15 1.19 13.76
C LYS A 302 -26.19 0.84 15.27
N PRO A 303 -25.32 1.40 16.12
CA PRO A 303 -24.10 2.13 15.76
C PRO A 303 -23.07 1.18 15.13
N ALA A 304 -22.22 1.70 14.25
CA ALA A 304 -21.12 0.90 13.73
C ALA A 304 -19.99 0.86 14.77
N ARG A 305 -18.98 0.02 14.58
CA ARG A 305 -17.76 0.13 15.40
C ARG A 305 -17.18 1.53 15.26
N ARG A 306 -16.63 2.08 16.36
CA ARG A 306 -16.00 3.41 16.36
C ARG A 306 -15.01 3.60 15.21
N SER A 307 -14.27 2.58 14.77
CA SER A 307 -13.34 2.71 13.63
C SER A 307 -14.06 2.97 12.30
N ALA A 308 -15.15 2.26 12.00
CA ALA A 308 -16.01 2.56 10.86
C ALA A 308 -16.68 3.93 11.01
N GLU A 309 -16.97 4.36 12.25
CA GLU A 309 -17.44 5.72 12.54
C GLU A 309 -16.32 6.79 12.55
N ASN A 310 -15.06 6.37 12.46
CA ASN A 310 -13.88 7.21 12.58
C ASN A 310 -13.00 7.07 11.34
N PHE A 311 -13.58 6.99 10.13
CA PHE A 311 -12.86 7.37 8.91
C PHE A 311 -12.51 8.87 9.00
N TRP A 312 -11.61 9.20 9.93
CA TRP A 312 -11.03 10.49 10.30
C TRP A 312 -12.06 11.58 10.58
N GLY A 313 -13.10 11.23 11.35
CA GLY A 313 -14.20 12.13 11.71
C GLY A 313 -15.40 12.08 10.75
N ARG A 314 -15.38 11.18 9.75
CA ARG A 314 -16.44 11.04 8.73
C ARG A 314 -17.07 9.65 8.70
N GLY A 315 -17.33 9.08 9.86
CA GLY A 315 -17.83 7.72 10.03
C GLY A 315 -19.09 7.27 9.32
N SER A 316 -19.84 8.21 8.80
CA SER A 316 -21.18 7.98 8.27
C SER A 316 -21.21 7.86 6.74
N VAL A 317 -20.05 7.68 6.10
CA VAL A 317 -19.87 7.88 4.65
C VAL A 317 -19.91 6.62 3.78
N LEU A 318 -20.31 5.47 4.32
CA LEU A 318 -20.48 4.26 3.53
C LEU A 318 -21.73 4.37 2.64
N LEU A 319 -21.58 4.15 1.33
CA LEU A 319 -22.69 4.16 0.37
C LEU A 319 -23.75 3.14 0.80
N GLU A 320 -24.95 3.64 1.14
CA GLU A 320 -26.07 2.85 1.67
C GLU A 320 -25.70 1.97 2.88
N ARG A 321 -24.63 2.30 3.61
CA ARG A 321 -24.06 1.45 4.68
C ARG A 321 -23.74 0.03 4.23
N LYS A 322 -23.46 -0.21 2.94
CA LYS A 322 -23.11 -1.54 2.46
C LYS A 322 -21.75 -1.99 2.98
N ALA A 323 -21.63 -3.25 3.36
CA ALA A 323 -20.33 -3.90 3.53
C ALA A 323 -19.68 -4.12 2.15
N GLY A 324 -18.40 -4.46 2.12
CA GLY A 324 -17.67 -4.74 0.88
C GLY A 324 -16.29 -4.09 0.82
N LEU A 325 -15.74 -4.00 -0.38
CA LEU A 325 -14.42 -3.41 -0.62
C LEU A 325 -14.58 -1.96 -1.05
N TYR A 326 -13.98 -1.06 -0.28
CA TYR A 326 -13.96 0.38 -0.53
C TYR A 326 -12.58 0.81 -0.98
N LEU A 327 -12.51 1.73 -1.94
CA LEU A 327 -11.34 2.59 -2.09
C LEU A 327 -11.25 3.50 -0.89
N TYR A 328 -10.03 3.67 -0.42
CA TYR A 328 -9.66 4.65 0.58
C TYR A 328 -8.67 5.61 -0.10
N PRO A 329 -9.17 6.65 -0.79
CA PRO A 329 -8.31 7.55 -1.53
C PRO A 329 -7.52 8.40 -0.55
N ASP A 330 -6.21 8.15 -0.48
CA ASP A 330 -5.23 9.01 0.17
C ASP A 330 -4.53 9.88 -0.89
N GLU A 331 -4.06 11.08 -0.51
CA GLU A 331 -3.36 12.02 -1.41
C GLU A 331 -2.18 11.34 -2.15
N ASN A 332 -1.56 10.33 -1.54
CA ASN A 332 -0.43 9.59 -2.09
C ASN A 332 -0.79 8.16 -2.51
N TRP A 333 -1.98 7.65 -2.20
CA TRP A 333 -2.37 6.24 -2.43
C TRP A 333 -3.83 6.10 -2.88
N GLY A 334 -4.18 6.69 -4.03
CA GLY A 334 -5.55 6.74 -4.56
C GLY A 334 -6.19 5.40 -4.96
N TYR A 335 -5.47 4.28 -4.81
CA TYR A 335 -5.88 2.90 -5.12
C TYR A 335 -5.72 1.97 -3.92
N ALA A 336 -5.44 2.55 -2.73
CA ALA A 336 -5.51 1.83 -1.49
C ALA A 336 -6.98 1.47 -1.20
N VAL A 337 -7.19 0.33 -0.54
CA VAL A 337 -8.52 -0.19 -0.26
C VAL A 337 -8.66 -0.56 1.21
N VAL A 338 -9.90 -0.54 1.67
CA VAL A 338 -10.32 -1.05 2.97
C VAL A 338 -11.48 -2.01 2.77
N PHE A 339 -11.42 -3.17 3.41
CA PHE A 339 -12.52 -4.10 3.42
C PHE A 339 -13.37 -3.87 4.66
N VAL A 340 -14.66 -3.57 4.48
CA VAL A 340 -15.61 -3.38 5.57
C VAL A 340 -16.48 -4.62 5.68
N ASP A 341 -16.40 -5.33 6.81
CA ASP A 341 -17.22 -6.50 7.08
C ASP A 341 -18.66 -6.16 7.52
N GLY A 342 -19.53 -7.17 7.65
CA GLY A 342 -20.93 -6.98 8.04
C GLY A 342 -21.13 -6.43 9.45
N THR A 343 -20.10 -6.47 10.30
CA THR A 343 -20.08 -5.89 11.66
C THR A 343 -19.41 -4.51 11.72
N GLY A 344 -18.90 -4.01 10.60
CA GLY A 344 -18.13 -2.77 10.51
C GLY A 344 -16.66 -2.91 10.91
N GLY A 345 -16.10 -4.13 10.92
CA GLY A 345 -14.67 -4.37 11.03
C GLY A 345 -13.94 -4.06 9.73
N ASP A 346 -12.73 -3.49 9.86
CA ASP A 346 -11.95 -2.89 8.75
C ASP A 346 -10.51 -3.39 8.67
N LYS A 347 -10.16 -4.39 9.48
CA LYS A 347 -8.77 -4.89 9.63
C LYS A 347 -8.46 -6.12 8.77
N LEU A 348 -9.42 -6.60 7.98
CA LEU A 348 -9.21 -7.71 7.06
C LEU A 348 -8.43 -7.25 5.84
N PHE A 349 -7.59 -8.12 5.29
CA PHE A 349 -6.74 -7.81 4.14
C PHE A 349 -5.81 -6.63 4.36
N THR A 350 -5.37 -6.43 5.60
CA THR A 350 -4.38 -5.42 5.99
C THR A 350 -3.02 -6.10 6.26
N TYR A 351 -1.91 -5.39 6.30
CA TYR A 351 -0.63 -5.95 6.77
C TYR A 351 -0.64 -6.28 8.27
N ARG A 352 0.05 -7.35 8.65
CA ARG A 352 0.16 -7.83 10.05
C ARG A 352 0.74 -6.78 10.98
N ASN A 353 1.79 -6.09 10.55
CA ASN A 353 2.43 -5.03 11.31
C ASN A 353 2.21 -3.66 10.64
N GLY A 354 2.36 -2.59 11.42
CA GLY A 354 2.21 -1.21 10.95
C GLY A 354 3.47 -0.63 10.31
N TRP A 355 4.60 -1.34 10.43
CA TRP A 355 5.93 -0.88 10.05
C TRP A 355 6.18 -1.09 8.57
N CYS A 356 6.30 0.00 7.80
CA CYS A 356 6.71 -0.12 6.41
C CYS A 356 8.24 -0.05 6.31
N PRO A 357 8.93 -1.05 5.75
CA PRO A 357 10.40 -1.07 5.79
C PRO A 357 11.07 0.08 5.03
N TRP A 358 10.37 0.74 4.10
CA TRP A 358 10.93 1.74 3.20
C TRP A 358 10.25 3.12 3.20
N MET A 359 9.31 3.41 4.11
CA MET A 359 8.66 4.73 4.21
C MET A 359 8.02 4.98 5.59
N ARG A 360 7.76 6.26 5.91
CA ARG A 360 7.24 6.69 7.22
C ARG A 360 5.84 6.18 7.54
N SER A 361 4.88 6.48 6.66
CA SER A 361 3.50 6.10 6.87
C SER A 361 3.13 4.96 5.92
N ARG A 362 2.48 3.97 6.52
CA ARG A 362 1.98 2.80 5.83
C ARG A 362 0.74 3.18 5.00
N PRO A 363 0.68 2.85 3.70
CA PRO A 363 -0.60 2.82 2.99
C PRO A 363 -1.45 1.63 3.46
N LEU A 364 -2.77 1.76 3.34
CA LEU A 364 -3.62 0.58 3.38
C LEU A 364 -3.26 -0.35 2.21
N SER A 365 -3.69 -1.61 2.30
CA SER A 365 -3.44 -2.57 1.23
C SER A 365 -3.98 -2.06 -0.09
N THR A 366 -3.28 -2.35 -1.16
CA THR A 366 -3.64 -1.88 -2.50
C THR A 366 -4.72 -2.78 -3.10
N LEU A 367 -5.53 -2.25 -4.02
CA LEU A 367 -6.53 -3.05 -4.72
C LEU A 367 -5.91 -4.32 -5.34
N ARG A 368 -4.73 -4.19 -5.96
CA ARG A 368 -3.98 -5.32 -6.52
C ARG A 368 -3.68 -6.40 -5.49
N GLU A 369 -3.20 -6.02 -4.31
CA GLU A 369 -2.82 -6.97 -3.25
C GLU A 369 -4.02 -7.78 -2.79
N VAL A 370 -5.14 -7.10 -2.53
CA VAL A 370 -6.38 -7.76 -2.12
C VAL A 370 -6.88 -8.71 -3.21
N LEU A 371 -6.94 -8.27 -4.46
CA LEU A 371 -7.39 -9.11 -5.59
C LEU A 371 -6.44 -10.30 -5.86
N THR A 372 -5.13 -10.10 -5.69
CA THR A 372 -4.13 -11.18 -5.82
C THR A 372 -4.30 -12.20 -4.71
N PHE A 373 -4.52 -11.76 -3.48
CA PHE A 373 -4.78 -12.65 -2.36
C PHE A 373 -6.09 -13.42 -2.53
N TRP A 374 -7.16 -12.75 -2.99
CA TRP A 374 -8.42 -13.42 -3.32
C TRP A 374 -8.25 -14.45 -4.44
N THR A 375 -7.40 -14.16 -5.43
CA THR A 375 -7.05 -15.12 -6.48
C THR A 375 -6.41 -16.36 -5.90
N PHE A 376 -5.44 -16.22 -4.99
CA PHE A 376 -4.82 -17.34 -4.28
C PHE A 376 -5.87 -18.19 -3.55
N LEU A 377 -6.81 -17.55 -2.84
CA LEU A 377 -7.86 -18.27 -2.10
C LEU A 377 -8.77 -19.09 -3.03
N VAL A 378 -9.11 -18.56 -4.22
CA VAL A 378 -9.89 -19.29 -5.22
C VAL A 378 -9.06 -20.38 -5.89
N ALA A 379 -7.83 -20.06 -6.30
CA ALA A 379 -6.94 -20.95 -7.04
C ALA A 379 -6.62 -22.22 -6.23
N ASP A 380 -6.37 -22.06 -4.94
CA ASP A 380 -5.97 -23.15 -4.06
C ASP A 380 -7.18 -23.83 -3.37
N ASN A 381 -8.39 -23.60 -3.89
CA ASN A 381 -9.65 -24.16 -3.38
C ASN A 381 -9.94 -23.86 -1.90
N VAL A 382 -9.34 -22.80 -1.36
CA VAL A 382 -9.69 -22.28 -0.02
C VAL A 382 -11.10 -21.70 -0.06
N TRP A 383 -11.40 -20.93 -1.11
CA TRP A 383 -12.74 -20.48 -1.45
C TRP A 383 -13.35 -21.39 -2.51
N GLN A 384 -14.50 -21.96 -2.17
CA GLN A 384 -15.29 -22.78 -3.10
C GLN A 384 -16.03 -21.89 -4.10
N VAL A 385 -16.27 -22.41 -5.30
CA VAL A 385 -16.94 -21.70 -6.38
C VAL A 385 -18.12 -22.54 -6.89
N ASP A 386 -19.30 -21.91 -7.03
CA ASP A 386 -20.51 -22.49 -7.59
C ASP A 386 -20.98 -21.72 -8.84
N GLU A 387 -22.22 -21.96 -9.29
CA GLU A 387 -22.80 -21.25 -10.42
C GLU A 387 -22.87 -19.72 -10.24
N ASN A 388 -22.84 -19.19 -9.02
CA ASN A 388 -22.92 -17.75 -8.71
C ASN A 388 -21.56 -17.10 -8.44
N GLY A 389 -20.46 -17.87 -8.53
CA GLY A 389 -19.12 -17.41 -8.22
C GLY A 389 -18.64 -17.95 -6.87
N VAL A 390 -17.91 -17.15 -6.10
CA VAL A 390 -17.42 -17.56 -4.79
C VAL A 390 -18.58 -17.83 -3.82
N VAL A 391 -18.54 -18.99 -3.16
CA VAL A 391 -19.56 -19.47 -2.22
C VAL A 391 -19.40 -18.81 -0.86
N GLY A 392 -20.54 -18.52 -0.23
CA GLY A 392 -20.63 -17.95 1.11
C GLY A 392 -21.16 -16.52 1.09
N ASP A 393 -21.43 -16.01 2.28
CA ASP A 393 -21.89 -14.66 2.53
C ASP A 393 -20.89 -13.92 3.44
N MET A 394 -21.28 -12.74 3.94
CA MET A 394 -20.42 -11.96 4.82
C MET A 394 -20.17 -12.60 6.18
N ASP A 395 -20.97 -13.58 6.60
CA ASP A 395 -20.73 -14.29 7.87
C ASP A 395 -19.44 -15.10 7.82
N TYR A 396 -18.99 -15.48 6.62
CA TYR A 396 -17.65 -16.05 6.41
C TYR A 396 -16.54 -15.23 7.08
N PHE A 397 -16.64 -13.90 7.01
CA PHE A 397 -15.64 -12.99 7.57
C PHE A 397 -15.84 -12.71 9.07
N ASN A 398 -17.08 -12.81 9.54
CA ASN A 398 -17.42 -12.64 10.97
C ASN A 398 -16.84 -13.78 11.82
N ASP A 399 -16.69 -14.96 11.23
CA ASP A 399 -16.16 -16.17 11.89
C ASP A 399 -14.62 -16.24 11.92
N LEU A 400 -13.92 -15.20 11.45
CA LEU A 400 -12.45 -15.17 11.48
C LEU A 400 -11.94 -14.91 12.90
N ASN A 401 -11.02 -15.76 13.40
CA ASN A 401 -10.40 -15.59 14.70
C ASN A 401 -9.34 -14.48 14.65
N GLY A 402 -9.79 -13.22 14.71
CA GLY A 402 -8.96 -12.01 14.65
C GLY A 402 -8.38 -11.65 13.26
N SER A 403 -8.34 -12.61 12.34
CA SER A 403 -7.99 -12.54 10.89
C SER A 403 -7.59 -13.92 10.33
N LYS A 404 -7.49 -14.93 11.19
CA LYS A 404 -6.99 -16.26 10.84
C LYS A 404 -8.10 -17.28 10.68
N LYS A 405 -7.90 -18.24 9.78
CA LYS A 405 -8.79 -19.39 9.57
C LYS A 405 -7.96 -20.64 9.30
N LEU A 406 -8.30 -21.74 9.99
CA LEU A 406 -7.77 -23.06 9.64
C LEU A 406 -8.57 -23.61 8.47
N VAL A 407 -7.88 -23.91 7.38
CA VAL A 407 -8.45 -24.46 6.16
C VAL A 407 -7.71 -25.74 5.79
N ASN A 408 -8.38 -26.63 5.07
CA ASN A 408 -7.75 -27.85 4.58
C ASN A 408 -7.26 -27.60 3.15
N MET A 409 -5.94 -27.55 2.95
CA MET A 409 -5.31 -27.43 1.64
C MET A 409 -4.64 -28.76 1.32
N ASP A 410 -5.15 -29.47 0.31
CA ASP A 410 -4.63 -30.77 -0.14
C ASP A 410 -4.46 -31.83 0.97
N GLY A 411 -5.37 -31.86 1.94
CA GLY A 411 -5.34 -32.80 3.07
C GLY A 411 -4.49 -32.32 4.25
N VAL A 412 -3.88 -31.14 4.16
CA VAL A 412 -3.07 -30.54 5.22
C VAL A 412 -3.87 -29.40 5.88
N PRO A 413 -4.06 -29.42 7.22
CA PRO A 413 -4.58 -28.29 7.95
C PRO A 413 -3.58 -27.12 7.89
N THR A 414 -3.96 -26.05 7.21
CA THR A 414 -3.16 -24.84 7.01
C THR A 414 -3.87 -23.65 7.65
N GLU A 415 -3.16 -22.89 8.49
CA GLU A 415 -3.66 -21.61 8.98
C GLU A 415 -3.45 -20.55 7.91
N VAL A 416 -4.54 -20.00 7.40
CA VAL A 416 -4.52 -18.85 6.50
C VAL A 416 -4.78 -17.60 7.33
N ASP A 417 -3.80 -16.70 7.32
CA ASP A 417 -3.97 -15.35 7.84
C ASP A 417 -4.40 -14.44 6.70
N PHE A 418 -5.52 -13.76 6.89
CA PHE A 418 -6.05 -12.81 5.91
C PHE A 418 -5.30 -11.47 5.96
N ARG A 419 -4.31 -11.33 6.84
CA ARG A 419 -3.36 -10.22 6.83
C ARG A 419 -2.07 -10.60 6.12
N ALA A 420 -1.57 -9.68 5.31
CA ALA A 420 -0.36 -9.86 4.53
C ALA A 420 0.91 -9.56 5.35
N ASP A 421 2.01 -10.24 5.03
CA ASP A 421 3.36 -9.81 5.40
C ASP A 421 3.93 -8.92 4.28
N TRP A 422 4.83 -7.99 4.61
CA TRP A 422 5.45 -7.12 3.61
C TRP A 422 6.28 -7.87 2.56
N GLY A 423 6.82 -9.04 2.93
CA GLY A 423 7.55 -9.91 2.01
C GLY A 423 6.66 -10.65 1.01
N ALA A 424 5.36 -10.74 1.29
CA ALA A 424 4.39 -11.42 0.43
C ALA A 424 3.73 -10.46 -0.59
N ALA A 425 3.82 -9.15 -0.37
CA ALA A 425 3.15 -8.15 -1.19
C ALA A 425 4.17 -7.21 -1.88
N PRO A 426 4.09 -7.05 -3.20
CA PRO A 426 4.79 -5.97 -3.87
C PRO A 426 4.06 -4.65 -3.57
N ALA A 427 4.20 -4.12 -2.37
CA ALA A 427 3.81 -2.73 -2.09
C ALA A 427 4.88 -1.77 -2.64
N PHE A 428 4.99 -1.76 -3.97
CA PHE A 428 6.08 -1.21 -4.80
C PHE A 428 7.41 -1.89 -4.57
#